data_AF-A0A2U2AQP7-F1
#
_entry.id   AF-A0A2U2AQP7-F1
#
_cell.length_a   1.000
_cell.length_b   1.000
_cell.length_c   1.000
_cell.angle_alpha   90.00
_cell.angle_beta   90.00
_cell.angle_gamma   90.00
#
_symmetry.space_group_name_H-M   'P 1'
#
loop_
_entity.id
_entity.type
_entity.pdbx_description
1 polymer ?
#
loop_
_entity_poly.entity_id
_entity_poly.type
_entity_poly.pdbx_seq_one_letter_code
_entity_poly.pdbx_strand_id
1 'polypeptide(L)'
;MNDIDFYITNVSYVDNVIDSVKIRLRLEPFTGESKIGTPRTVSRDFIYDLLRTGKLNIYTGIKTQSGYRAGEKVVLYDEFITTVSNKSKKDNLENLPKF
;
A
#
# COMPACT_ATOMS: atom_id res chain seq x y z
N MET A 1 -10.97 8.51 -13.51
CA MET A 1 -10.94 7.69 -12.28
C MET A 1 -9.55 7.10 -12.19
N ASN A 2 -8.79 7.37 -11.13
CA ASN A 2 -7.48 6.74 -10.96
C ASN A 2 -7.71 5.27 -10.65
N ASP A 3 -7.39 4.39 -11.59
CA ASP A 3 -7.49 2.95 -11.38
C ASP A 3 -6.41 2.52 -10.41
N ILE A 4 -6.83 2.24 -9.17
CA ILE A 4 -5.99 1.66 -8.13
C ILE A 4 -5.79 0.19 -8.48
N ASP A 5 -4.54 -0.27 -8.55
CA ASP A 5 -4.21 -1.66 -8.82
C ASP A 5 -4.14 -2.48 -7.53
N PHE A 6 -3.52 -1.91 -6.49
CA PHE A 6 -3.25 -2.58 -5.22
C PHE A 6 -3.48 -1.68 -4.00
N TYR A 7 -3.91 -2.31 -2.92
CA TYR A 7 -3.91 -1.74 -1.57
C TYR A 7 -2.80 -2.36 -0.72
N ILE A 8 -2.01 -1.53 -0.03
CA ILE A 8 -1.19 -1.96 1.10
C ILE A 8 -2.01 -1.80 2.39
N THR A 9 -2.27 -2.89 3.10
CA THR A 9 -3.14 -2.87 4.29
C THR A 9 -2.41 -3.07 5.61
N ASN A 10 -1.24 -3.70 5.57
CA ASN A 10 -0.43 -3.97 6.75
C ASN A 10 1.04 -3.95 6.40
N VAL A 11 1.88 -3.74 7.42
CA VAL A 11 3.33 -3.60 7.29
C VAL A 11 4.04 -4.35 8.43
N SER A 12 5.13 -5.05 8.13
CA SER A 12 6.07 -5.59 9.12
C SER A 12 7.38 -4.79 9.05
N TYR A 13 8.10 -4.76 10.17
CA TYR A 13 9.37 -4.04 10.27
C TYR A 13 10.46 -4.91 10.90
N VAL A 14 11.70 -4.72 10.45
CA VAL A 14 12.93 -5.18 11.10
C VAL A 14 13.84 -3.95 11.23
N ASP A 15 14.32 -3.66 12.44
CA ASP A 15 15.18 -2.51 12.73
C ASP A 15 14.66 -1.16 12.20
N ASN A 16 13.34 -0.93 12.29
CA ASN A 16 12.60 0.24 11.77
C ASN A 16 12.54 0.38 10.25
N VAL A 17 12.98 -0.63 9.50
CA VAL A 17 12.86 -0.72 8.04
C VAL A 17 11.71 -1.66 7.70
N ILE A 18 10.93 -1.35 6.66
CA ILE A 18 9.87 -2.25 6.18
C ILE A 18 10.53 -3.56 5.77
N ASP A 19 10.05 -4.67 6.32
CA ASP A 19 10.48 -6.00 5.91
C ASP A 19 9.51 -6.55 4.84
N SER A 20 8.22 -6.55 5.16
CA SER A 20 7.18 -7.01 4.25
C SER A 20 5.87 -6.23 4.42
N VAL A 21 5.00 -6.34 3.42
CA VAL A 21 3.67 -5.74 3.46
C VAL A 21 2.60 -6.73 3.04
N LYS A 22 1.37 -6.52 3.52
CA LYS A 22 0.19 -7.21 2.98
C LYS A 22 -0.42 -6.37 1.87
N ILE A 23 -0.41 -6.92 0.66
CA ILE A 23 -1.12 -6.36 -0.50
C ILE A 23 -2.46 -7.03 -0.72
N ARG A 24 -3.40 -6.27 -1.28
CA ARG A 24 -4.69 -6.77 -1.77
C ARG A 24 -4.98 -6.20 -3.16
N LEU A 25 -5.36 -7.07 -4.07
CA LEU A 25 -5.83 -6.68 -5.42
C LEU A 25 -7.19 -6.00 -5.33
N ARG A 26 -7.39 -4.96 -6.14
CA ARG A 26 -8.73 -4.45 -6.43
C ARG A 26 -9.40 -5.39 -7.43
N LEU A 27 -10.63 -5.83 -7.13
CA LEU A 27 -11.37 -6.74 -8.01
C LEU A 27 -12.51 -6.07 -8.78
N GLU A 28 -13.01 -4.90 -8.34
CA GLU A 28 -14.11 -4.19 -9.02
C GLU A 28 -13.90 -2.65 -9.07
N PRO A 29 -14.43 -1.97 -10.11
CA PRO A 29 -14.44 -0.51 -10.20
C PRO A 29 -15.31 0.13 -9.11
N PHE A 30 -14.95 1.35 -8.68
CA PHE A 30 -15.43 1.96 -7.43
C PHE A 30 -16.86 2.49 -7.61
N THR A 31 -17.87 1.65 -7.38
CA THR A 31 -19.26 2.07 -7.20
C THR A 31 -19.74 1.96 -5.75
N GLY A 32 -18.83 1.67 -4.80
CA GLY A 32 -19.14 1.49 -3.38
C GLY A 32 -18.08 0.68 -2.63
N GLU A 33 -18.53 -0.24 -1.77
CA GLU A 33 -17.69 -1.15 -0.99
C GLU A 33 -16.91 -2.09 -1.94
N SER A 34 -15.58 -1.95 -1.96
CA SER A 34 -14.76 -2.68 -2.94
C SER A 34 -14.65 -4.16 -2.57
N LYS A 35 -15.04 -5.07 -3.49
CA LYS A 35 -14.56 -6.44 -3.45
C LYS A 35 -13.04 -6.41 -3.63
N ILE A 36 -12.34 -6.92 -2.63
CA ILE A 36 -10.88 -6.95 -2.55
C ILE A 36 -10.40 -8.40 -2.53
N GLY A 37 -9.24 -8.63 -3.13
CA GLY A 37 -8.59 -9.92 -3.09
C GLY A 37 -8.15 -10.35 -1.68
N THR A 38 -7.91 -11.65 -1.55
CA THR A 38 -7.22 -12.25 -0.40
C THR A 38 -5.88 -11.53 -0.15
N PRO A 39 -5.50 -11.27 1.12
CA PRO A 39 -4.24 -10.60 1.38
C PRO A 39 -3.07 -11.52 1.00
N ARG A 40 -2.03 -10.94 0.41
CA ARG A 40 -0.77 -11.62 0.12
C ARG A 40 0.37 -10.85 0.78
N THR A 41 1.25 -11.56 1.47
CA THR A 41 2.48 -10.96 1.99
C THR A 41 3.52 -10.91 0.88
N VAL A 42 4.14 -9.74 0.70
CA VAL A 42 5.21 -9.52 -0.27
C VAL A 42 6.35 -8.74 0.40
N SER A 43 7.58 -8.94 -0.05
CA SER A 43 8.75 -8.25 0.50
C SER A 43 8.76 -6.76 0.17
N ARG A 44 9.50 -5.98 0.95
CA ARG A 44 9.80 -4.56 0.66
C ARG A 44 10.36 -4.38 -0.75
N ASP A 45 11.35 -5.20 -1.13
CA ASP A 45 12.04 -5.06 -2.41
C ASP A 45 11.08 -5.26 -3.59
N PHE A 46 10.14 -6.20 -3.46
CA PHE A 46 9.11 -6.40 -4.48
C PHE A 46 8.25 -5.14 -4.66
N ILE A 47 7.80 -4.50 -3.56
CA ILE A 47 7.04 -3.24 -3.64
C ILE A 47 7.89 -2.11 -4.23
N TYR A 48 9.15 -2.03 -3.82
CA TYR A 48 10.09 -1.05 -4.31
C TYR A 48 10.23 -1.13 -5.84
N ASP A 49 10.43 -2.34 -6.37
CA ASP A 49 10.51 -2.57 -7.81
C ASP A 49 9.21 -2.22 -8.54
N LEU A 50 8.05 -2.60 -7.98
CA LEU A 50 6.75 -2.24 -8.54
C LEU A 50 6.57 -0.72 -8.64
N LEU A 51 6.91 0.03 -7.59
CA LEU A 51 6.83 1.49 -7.58
C LEU A 51 7.81 2.12 -8.60
N ARG A 52 9.02 1.56 -8.77
CA ARG A 52 9.98 2.03 -9.78
C ARG A 52 9.48 1.87 -11.21
N THR A 53 8.60 0.92 -11.50
CA THR A 53 8.03 0.79 -12.84
C THR A 53 7.18 2.00 -13.25
N GLY A 54 6.59 2.70 -12.27
CA GLY A 54 5.65 3.80 -12.52
C GLY A 54 4.34 3.39 -13.20
N LYS A 55 4.12 2.09 -13.43
CA LYS A 55 2.97 1.55 -14.18
C LYS A 55 1.77 1.24 -13.29
N LEU A 56 1.99 1.16 -11.98
CA LEU A 56 0.98 0.76 -11.01
C LEU A 56 0.62 1.88 -10.05
N ASN A 57 -0.66 1.95 -9.71
CA ASN A 57 -1.22 2.83 -8.71
C ASN A 57 -1.44 2.05 -7.42
N ILE A 58 -0.50 2.20 -6.50
CA ILE A 58 -0.53 1.56 -5.18
C ILE A 58 -1.01 2.59 -4.15
N TYR A 59 -1.99 2.22 -3.33
CA TYR A 59 -2.54 3.07 -2.28
C TYR A 59 -2.54 2.33 -0.95
N THR A 60 -2.58 3.06 0.16
CA THR A 60 -2.89 2.45 1.46
C THR A 60 -4.36 2.04 1.50
N GLY A 61 -4.69 0.97 2.21
CA GLY A 61 -6.06 0.49 2.40
C GLY A 61 -6.53 0.77 3.82
N ILE A 62 -7.65 1.48 3.96
CA ILE A 62 -8.30 1.74 5.25
C ILE A 62 -9.47 0.76 5.40
N LYS A 63 -9.40 -0.10 6.42
CA LYS A 63 -10.46 -1.09 6.70
C LYS A 63 -11.78 -0.39 7.05
N THR A 64 -12.87 -0.82 6.41
CA THR A 64 -14.25 -0.40 6.69
C THR A 64 -15.06 -1.61 7.20
N GLN A 65 -16.33 -1.41 7.55
CA GLN A 65 -17.23 -2.51 7.96
C GLN A 65 -17.40 -3.57 6.86
N SER A 66 -17.19 -3.18 5.62
CA SER A 66 -17.53 -3.93 4.41
C SER A 66 -16.37 -4.25 3.49
N GLY A 67 -15.16 -3.81 3.84
CA GLY A 67 -14.01 -4.00 2.98
C GLY A 67 -12.90 -3.02 3.30
N TYR A 68 -12.33 -2.43 2.25
CA TYR A 68 -11.30 -1.41 2.37
C TYR A 68 -11.63 -0.25 1.43
N ARG A 69 -11.41 0.97 1.91
CA ARG A 69 -11.39 2.18 1.10
C ARG A 69 -9.95 2.59 0.82
N ALA A 70 -9.73 3.29 -0.29
CA ALA A 70 -8.44 3.90 -0.59
C ALA A 70 -8.09 4.96 0.46
N GLY A 71 -6.88 4.90 0.98
CA GLY A 71 -6.23 5.97 1.71
C GLY A 71 -5.35 6.78 0.76
N GLU A 72 -4.08 6.91 1.13
CA GLU A 72 -3.08 7.73 0.45
C GLU A 72 -2.33 6.96 -0.63
N LYS A 73 -1.92 7.65 -1.70
CA LYS A 73 -1.06 7.06 -2.74
C LYS A 73 0.32 6.76 -2.15
N VAL A 74 0.80 5.55 -2.38
CA VAL A 74 2.14 5.11 -2.00
C VAL A 74 3.11 5.48 -3.12
N VAL A 75 4.26 6.04 -2.73
CA VAL A 75 5.29 6.52 -3.64
C VAL A 75 6.68 6.20 -3.10
N LEU A 76 7.68 6.27 -3.97
CA LEU A 76 9.08 6.31 -3.56
C LEU A 76 9.52 7.76 -3.35
N TYR A 77 10.26 7.98 -2.27
CA TYR A 77 11.02 9.20 -2.02
C TYR A 77 12.46 8.81 -1.71
N ASP A 78 13.39 9.06 -2.65
CA ASP A 78 14.69 8.39 -2.74
C ASP A 78 14.54 6.85 -2.72
N GLU A 79 14.89 6.21 -1.61
CA GLU A 79 14.82 4.77 -1.36
C GLU A 79 13.70 4.36 -0.38
N PHE A 80 12.97 5.35 0.14
CA PHE A 80 11.94 5.15 1.16
C PHE A 80 10.57 4.96 0.50
N ILE A 81 9.82 3.97 0.99
CA ILE A 81 8.43 3.74 0.58
C ILE A 81 7.54 4.54 1.53
N THR A 82 6.87 5.56 1.01
CA THR A 82 6.12 6.54 1.79
C THR A 82 4.78 6.88 1.12
N THR A 83 4.02 7.81 1.71
CA THR A 83 2.79 8.34 1.14
C THR A 83 2.98 9.74 0.55
N VAL A 84 2.15 10.12 -0.43
CA VAL A 84 2.23 11.44 -1.09
C VAL A 84 2.07 12.61 -0.12
N SER A 85 1.27 12.46 0.93
CA SER A 85 1.07 13.49 1.95
C SER A 85 2.25 13.64 2.91
N ASN A 86 2.97 12.55 3.21
CA ASN A 86 3.98 12.57 4.26
C ASN A 86 5.42 12.75 3.73
N LYS A 87 5.71 12.34 2.47
CA LYS A 87 6.98 12.56 1.71
C LYS A 87 8.23 12.77 2.56
N SER A 88 8.47 11.89 3.52
CA SER A 88 9.61 12.00 4.42
C SER A 88 10.37 10.70 4.45
N LYS A 89 11.68 10.79 4.72
CA LYS A 89 12.55 9.63 4.94
C LYS A 89 12.21 8.84 6.22
N LYS A 90 11.18 9.28 6.97
CA LYS A 90 10.71 8.65 8.21
C LYS A 90 9.44 7.85 8.03
N ASP A 91 8.54 8.29 7.14
CA ASP A 91 7.26 7.60 6.94
C ASP A 91 7.46 6.36 6.08
N ASN A 92 7.70 5.24 6.76
CA ASN A 92 7.78 3.89 6.22
C ASN A 92 6.41 3.19 6.22
N LEU A 93 5.33 3.92 5.92
CA LEU A 93 3.95 3.47 6.11
C LEU A 93 3.62 3.19 7.59
N GLU A 94 4.18 3.98 8.50
CA GLU A 94 4.10 3.78 9.95
C GLU A 94 2.67 3.81 10.51
N ASN A 95 1.77 4.47 9.79
CA ASN A 95 0.35 4.59 10.12
C ASN A 95 -0.49 3.35 9.75
N LEU A 96 0.12 2.33 9.14
CA LEU A 96 -0.56 1.08 8.83
C LEU A 96 -0.52 0.09 9.99
N PRO A 97 -1.57 -0.73 10.18
CA PRO A 97 -1.55 -1.79 11.19
C PRO A 97 -0.40 -2.78 10.96
N LYS A 98 0.31 -3.12 12.04
CA LYS A 98 1.38 -4.12 12.03
C LYS A 98 0.82 -5.55 11.94
N PHE A 99 1.63 -6.50 11.49
CA PHE A 99 1.30 -7.93 11.48
C PHE A 99 2.52 -8.80 11.72
#